data_AF-A0A1B2HU56-F1
#
_entry.id   AF-A0A1B2HU56-F1
#
_cell.length_a   1.000
_cell.length_b   1.000
_cell.length_c   1.000
_cell.angle_alpha   90.00
_cell.angle_beta   90.00
_cell.angle_gamma   90.00
#
_symmetry.space_group_name_H-M   'P 1'
#
loop_
_entity.id
_entity.type
_entity.pdbx_description
1 polymer ?
#
loop_
_entity_poly.entity_id
_entity_poly.type
_entity_poly.pdbx_seq_one_letter_code
_entity_poly.pdbx_strand_id
1 'polypeptide(L)'
;MGTSPNWLSRYESGQRDQVWLELLRLGDRVRESDWADEAQLVCDAMARRARHNVELIVERLGNDGYRFHRNDDEQTPVAPHVPPKPDAEACVAWLEETFGPIPMTVSSWVRIVGDVWLVGTHPKWEASAAADPLVFEVERGSGGGLREYFEEEWAGHQEWRKEEPDEAGLFVLPTAPDMLHKDNTSGGGPYGIVLPDDAADALFSWETTMPFVSYLNWVFANAGFPWDTGDEGQYEVRYRLGQGLLGL
;
A
#
# COMPACT_ATOMS: atom_id res chain seq x y z
N MET A 1 -13.45 28.24 18.29
CA MET A 1 -14.06 27.24 17.40
C MET A 1 -13.64 27.61 15.99
N GLY A 2 -12.52 27.07 15.53
CA GLY A 2 -12.11 27.25 14.14
C GLY A 2 -13.07 26.48 13.26
N THR A 3 -13.53 27.09 12.15
CA THR A 3 -14.27 26.36 11.11
C THR A 3 -13.49 25.12 10.71
N SER A 4 -14.13 23.94 10.76
CA SER A 4 -13.51 22.69 10.31
C SER A 4 -12.97 22.89 8.87
N PRO A 5 -11.71 22.54 8.60
CA PRO A 5 -11.09 22.77 7.32
C PRO A 5 -11.85 22.00 6.22
N ASN A 6 -12.14 22.62 5.09
CA ASN A 6 -12.86 21.98 3.98
C ASN A 6 -11.90 21.15 3.10
N TRP A 7 -11.17 20.20 3.72
CA TRP A 7 -10.14 19.43 3.03
C TRP A 7 -10.73 18.51 1.98
N LEU A 8 -11.85 17.84 2.26
CA LEU A 8 -12.47 16.91 1.31
C LEU A 8 -12.87 17.63 0.02
N SER A 9 -13.58 18.74 0.11
CA SER A 9 -14.00 19.47 -1.09
C SER A 9 -12.80 19.99 -1.89
N ARG A 10 -11.75 20.44 -1.21
CA ARG A 10 -10.50 20.88 -1.86
C ARG A 10 -9.80 19.71 -2.56
N TYR A 11 -9.72 18.57 -1.89
CA TYR A 11 -9.17 17.34 -2.43
C TYR A 11 -9.90 16.89 -3.70
N GLU A 12 -11.22 16.86 -3.66
CA GLU A 12 -12.08 16.52 -4.80
C GLU A 12 -11.96 17.52 -5.94
N SER A 13 -11.77 18.82 -5.63
CA SER A 13 -11.52 19.87 -6.61
C SER A 13 -10.13 19.84 -7.25
N GLY A 14 -9.25 18.92 -6.81
CA GLY A 14 -7.92 18.71 -7.39
C GLY A 14 -6.76 19.34 -6.61
N GLN A 15 -7.00 19.98 -5.47
CA GLN A 15 -5.94 20.57 -4.61
C GLN A 15 -5.25 19.51 -3.73
N ARG A 16 -4.94 18.34 -4.30
CA ARG A 16 -4.53 17.14 -3.54
C ARG A 16 -3.19 17.35 -2.84
N ASP A 17 -2.19 17.84 -3.56
CA ASP A 17 -0.86 18.12 -3.01
C ASP A 17 -0.92 19.10 -1.82
N GLN A 18 -1.76 20.14 -1.92
CA GLN A 18 -1.91 21.11 -0.84
C GLN A 18 -2.60 20.50 0.38
N VAL A 19 -3.64 19.69 0.18
CA VAL A 19 -4.34 19.00 1.26
C VAL A 19 -3.40 18.01 1.97
N TRP A 20 -2.67 17.18 1.23
CA TRP A 20 -1.71 16.25 1.84
C TRP A 20 -0.59 16.95 2.58
N LEU A 21 -0.06 18.06 2.06
CA LEU A 21 0.93 18.86 2.75
C LEU A 21 0.40 19.45 4.07
N GLU A 22 -0.87 19.87 4.11
CA GLU A 22 -1.51 20.34 5.33
C GLU A 22 -1.70 19.23 6.35
N LEU A 23 -2.18 18.05 5.92
CA LEU A 23 -2.34 16.87 6.80
C LEU A 23 -1.00 16.39 7.37
N LEU A 24 0.05 16.33 6.54
CA LEU A 24 1.40 15.98 6.98
C LEU A 24 1.96 16.96 8.02
N ARG A 25 1.67 18.27 7.87
CA ARG A 25 2.11 19.30 8.82
C ARG A 25 1.39 19.22 10.17
N LEU A 26 0.21 18.61 10.22
CA LEU A 26 -0.51 18.40 11.46
C LEU A 26 0.08 17.25 12.28
N GLY A 27 0.60 16.21 11.61
CA GLY A 27 1.13 15.02 12.28
C GLY A 27 0.06 14.34 13.14
N ASP A 28 0.42 13.97 14.36
CA ASP A 28 -0.44 13.35 15.39
C ASP A 28 -1.70 14.16 15.70
N ARG A 29 -1.60 15.49 15.67
CA ARG A 29 -2.69 16.41 15.98
C ARG A 29 -3.89 16.26 15.05
N VAL A 30 -3.75 15.59 13.90
CA VAL A 30 -4.87 15.30 13.01
C VAL A 30 -5.97 14.48 13.69
N ARG A 31 -5.65 13.76 14.78
CA ARG A 31 -6.62 13.01 15.59
C ARG A 31 -7.39 13.85 16.60
N GLU A 32 -7.10 15.15 16.73
CA GLU A 32 -7.94 16.05 17.50
C GLU A 32 -9.38 16.08 16.90
N SER A 33 -10.40 16.08 17.75
CA SER A 33 -11.80 15.84 17.36
C SER A 33 -12.35 16.79 16.30
N ASP A 34 -11.78 17.99 16.18
CA ASP A 34 -12.20 19.00 15.21
C ASP A 34 -11.73 18.68 13.78
N TRP A 35 -10.74 17.79 13.62
CA TRP A 35 -10.05 17.51 12.35
C TRP A 35 -10.12 16.05 11.92
N ALA A 36 -10.25 15.11 12.86
CA ALA A 36 -10.15 13.68 12.60
C ALA A 36 -11.15 13.19 11.54
N ASP A 37 -12.43 13.59 11.65
CA ASP A 37 -13.48 13.15 10.73
C ASP A 37 -13.21 13.63 9.29
N GLU A 38 -12.81 14.89 9.12
CA GLU A 38 -12.53 15.45 7.80
C GLU A 38 -11.26 14.83 7.19
N ALA A 39 -10.20 14.64 7.98
CA ALA A 39 -8.98 13.97 7.53
C ALA A 39 -9.26 12.52 7.10
N GLN A 40 -10.10 11.81 7.86
CA GLN A 40 -10.53 10.46 7.50
C GLN A 40 -11.31 10.44 6.18
N LEU A 41 -12.18 11.43 5.93
CA LEU A 41 -12.90 11.55 4.66
C LEU A 41 -11.95 11.76 3.46
N VAL A 42 -10.87 12.52 3.63
CA VAL A 42 -9.82 12.67 2.60
C VAL A 42 -9.13 11.33 2.33
N CYS A 43 -8.74 10.61 3.38
CA CYS A 43 -8.10 9.30 3.26
C CYS A 43 -9.03 8.29 2.57
N ASP A 44 -10.33 8.32 2.88
CA ASP A 44 -11.35 7.50 2.24
C ASP A 44 -11.53 7.88 0.76
N ALA A 45 -11.47 9.17 0.42
CA ALA A 45 -11.53 9.64 -0.97
C ALA A 45 -10.31 9.21 -1.78
N MET A 46 -9.12 9.23 -1.17
CA MET A 46 -7.90 8.69 -1.74
C MET A 46 -8.02 7.19 -1.98
N ALA A 47 -8.47 6.43 -0.98
CA ALA A 47 -8.62 4.98 -1.10
C ALA A 47 -9.62 4.60 -2.20
N ARG A 48 -10.72 5.34 -2.38
CA ARG A 48 -11.65 5.13 -3.52
C ARG A 48 -10.97 5.34 -4.88
N ARG A 49 -10.10 6.34 -5.00
CA ARG A 49 -9.33 6.61 -6.23
C ARG A 49 -8.27 5.55 -6.48
N ALA A 50 -7.56 5.12 -5.44
CA ALA A 50 -6.59 4.03 -5.51
C ALA A 50 -7.25 2.71 -5.92
N ARG A 51 -8.41 2.37 -5.34
CA ARG A 51 -9.20 1.20 -5.75
C ARG A 51 -9.58 1.25 -7.22
N HIS A 52 -10.08 2.39 -7.70
CA HIS A 52 -10.39 2.55 -9.12
C HIS A 52 -9.18 2.27 -10.01
N ASN A 53 -8.01 2.79 -9.64
CA ASN A 53 -6.76 2.55 -10.37
C ASN A 53 -6.39 1.06 -10.37
N VAL A 54 -6.46 0.39 -9.21
CA VAL A 54 -6.17 -1.04 -9.07
C VAL A 54 -7.10 -1.88 -9.95
N GLU A 55 -8.42 -1.66 -9.85
CA GLU A 55 -9.42 -2.38 -10.63
C GLU A 55 -9.18 -2.21 -12.13
N LEU A 56 -8.86 -0.99 -12.57
CA LEU A 56 -8.59 -0.68 -13.97
C LEU A 56 -7.29 -1.33 -14.48
N ILE A 57 -6.23 -1.33 -13.67
CA ILE A 57 -4.96 -2.00 -14.01
C ILE A 57 -5.18 -3.51 -14.12
N VAL A 58 -5.86 -4.11 -13.13
CA VAL A 58 -6.17 -5.55 -13.11
C VAL A 58 -6.97 -5.97 -14.34
N GLU A 59 -8.03 -5.22 -14.67
CA GLU A 59 -8.86 -5.50 -15.85
C GLU A 59 -8.01 -5.49 -17.14
N ARG A 60 -7.18 -4.46 -17.32
CA ARG A 60 -6.37 -4.30 -18.52
C ARG A 60 -5.27 -5.34 -18.65
N LEU A 61 -4.56 -5.62 -17.55
CA LEU A 61 -3.58 -6.70 -17.50
C LEU A 61 -4.23 -8.04 -17.87
N GLY A 62 -5.40 -8.36 -17.31
CA GLY A 62 -6.14 -9.57 -17.66
C GLY A 62 -6.50 -9.63 -19.15
N ASN A 63 -6.97 -8.52 -19.73
CA ASN A 63 -7.27 -8.43 -21.17
C ASN A 63 -6.04 -8.57 -22.06
N ASP A 64 -4.85 -8.23 -21.56
CA ASP A 64 -3.57 -8.37 -22.25
C ASP A 64 -2.96 -9.78 -22.14
N GLY A 65 -3.61 -10.69 -21.41
CA GLY A 65 -3.12 -12.04 -21.18
C GLY A 65 -2.07 -12.12 -20.07
N TYR A 66 -1.98 -11.11 -19.20
CA TYR A 66 -1.17 -11.16 -17.99
C TYR A 66 -1.66 -12.29 -17.08
N ARG A 67 -0.72 -13.07 -16.55
CA ARG A 67 -1.01 -14.14 -15.61
C ARG A 67 -0.56 -13.73 -14.23
N PHE A 68 -1.52 -13.48 -13.35
CA PHE A 68 -1.25 -13.23 -11.94
C PHE A 68 -0.93 -14.54 -11.24
N HIS A 69 0.19 -14.58 -10.53
CA HIS A 69 0.64 -15.75 -9.81
C HIS A 69 1.43 -15.38 -8.56
N ARG A 70 1.58 -16.35 -7.65
CA ARG A 70 2.55 -16.27 -6.57
C ARG A 70 3.96 -16.22 -7.13
N ASN A 71 4.85 -15.65 -6.35
CA ASN A 71 6.29 -15.73 -6.53
C ASN A 71 6.81 -17.09 -6.01
N ASP A 72 6.28 -18.18 -6.54
CA ASP A 72 6.76 -19.55 -6.34
C ASP A 72 7.18 -20.16 -7.69
N ASP A 73 7.96 -21.24 -7.63
CA ASP A 73 8.46 -21.91 -8.83
C ASP A 73 7.32 -22.46 -9.71
N GLU A 74 6.21 -22.85 -9.10
CA GLU A 74 5.01 -23.33 -9.77
C GLU A 74 4.19 -22.22 -10.45
N GLN A 75 4.48 -20.94 -10.16
CA GLN A 75 3.67 -19.79 -10.55
C GLN A 75 2.18 -20.01 -10.27
N THR A 76 1.87 -20.38 -9.04
CA THR A 76 0.51 -20.71 -8.60
C THR A 76 -0.44 -19.53 -8.87
N PRO A 77 -1.51 -19.71 -9.67
CA PRO A 77 -2.42 -18.62 -10.00
C PRO A 77 -3.08 -17.98 -8.77
N VAL A 78 -3.24 -16.65 -8.81
CA VAL A 78 -3.86 -15.89 -7.72
C VAL A 78 -4.87 -14.87 -8.24
N ALA A 79 -5.87 -14.56 -7.41
CA ALA A 79 -6.66 -13.36 -7.61
C ALA A 79 -5.77 -12.13 -7.32
N PRO A 80 -5.65 -11.16 -8.24
CA PRO A 80 -4.76 -10.02 -8.05
C PRO A 80 -5.34 -8.90 -7.18
N HIS A 81 -6.64 -8.89 -7.00
CA HIS A 81 -7.33 -7.94 -6.14
C HIS A 81 -8.41 -8.70 -5.37
N VAL A 82 -8.34 -8.63 -4.05
CA VAL A 82 -9.36 -9.17 -3.15
C VAL A 82 -10.00 -7.97 -2.46
N PRO A 83 -11.26 -7.63 -2.79
CA PRO A 83 -11.97 -6.53 -2.16
C PRO A 83 -12.04 -6.70 -0.63
N PRO A 84 -12.23 -5.61 0.13
CA PRO A 84 -12.37 -5.65 1.58
C PRO A 84 -13.45 -6.65 2.01
N LYS A 85 -13.17 -7.40 3.07
CA LYS A 85 -14.17 -8.30 3.65
C LYS A 85 -15.23 -7.51 4.42
N PRO A 86 -16.41 -8.09 4.67
CA PRO A 86 -17.45 -7.46 5.49
C PRO A 86 -16.99 -7.06 6.90
N ASP A 87 -15.95 -7.71 7.42
CA ASP A 87 -15.33 -7.48 8.73
C ASP A 87 -14.03 -6.66 8.66
N ALA A 88 -13.79 -5.91 7.59
CA ALA A 88 -12.60 -5.05 7.45
C ALA A 88 -12.40 -4.09 8.65
N GLU A 89 -13.48 -3.59 9.25
CA GLU A 89 -13.42 -2.80 10.49
C GLU A 89 -12.80 -3.59 11.67
N ALA A 90 -13.10 -4.88 11.78
CA ALA A 90 -12.48 -5.73 12.79
C ALA A 90 -10.99 -5.97 12.52
N CYS A 91 -10.58 -5.96 11.24
CA CYS A 91 -9.17 -5.99 10.88
C CYS A 91 -8.44 -4.70 11.29
N VAL A 92 -9.06 -3.54 11.06
CA VAL A 92 -8.53 -2.23 11.49
C VAL A 92 -8.40 -2.19 13.01
N ALA A 93 -9.44 -2.59 13.74
CA ALA A 93 -9.42 -2.63 15.20
C ALA A 93 -8.31 -3.56 15.74
N TRP A 94 -8.13 -4.74 15.11
CA TRP A 94 -7.06 -5.66 15.48
C TRP A 94 -5.66 -5.05 15.22
N LEU A 95 -5.45 -4.37 14.09
CA LEU A 95 -4.19 -3.67 13.83
C LEU A 95 -3.91 -2.61 14.93
N GLU A 96 -4.93 -1.83 15.32
CA GLU A 96 -4.78 -0.82 16.36
C GLU A 96 -4.51 -1.41 17.75
N GLU A 97 -5.17 -2.53 18.08
CA GLU A 97 -4.97 -3.24 19.35
C GLU A 97 -3.58 -3.88 19.45
N THR A 98 -3.09 -4.46 18.36
CA THR A 98 -1.82 -5.21 18.35
C THR A 98 -0.59 -4.29 18.24
N PHE A 99 -0.63 -3.31 17.34
CA PHE A 99 0.55 -2.50 16.99
C PHE A 99 0.51 -1.08 17.56
N GLY A 100 -0.63 -0.64 18.11
CA GLY A 100 -0.89 0.74 18.51
C GLY A 100 -1.55 1.55 17.38
N PRO A 101 -1.62 2.89 17.50
CA PRO A 101 -2.26 3.73 16.48
C PRO A 101 -1.73 3.43 15.07
N ILE A 102 -2.64 3.32 14.09
CA ILE A 102 -2.29 3.12 12.68
C ILE A 102 -2.73 4.30 11.83
N PRO A 103 -2.00 4.69 10.77
CA PRO A 103 -2.36 5.85 9.97
C PRO A 103 -3.74 5.76 9.31
N MET A 104 -4.41 6.91 9.15
CA MET A 104 -5.76 6.96 8.57
C MET A 104 -5.80 6.44 7.11
N THR A 105 -4.72 6.60 6.34
CA THR A 105 -4.60 6.04 4.99
C THR A 105 -4.58 4.52 4.98
N VAL A 106 -3.98 3.87 5.98
CA VAL A 106 -3.96 2.40 6.14
C VAL A 106 -5.36 1.89 6.50
N SER A 107 -6.02 2.51 7.48
CA SER A 107 -7.43 2.20 7.80
C SER A 107 -8.32 2.32 6.57
N SER A 108 -8.16 3.39 5.79
CA SER A 108 -8.93 3.59 4.55
C SER A 108 -8.62 2.53 3.50
N TRP A 109 -7.36 2.15 3.34
CA TRP A 109 -6.95 1.12 2.40
C TRP A 109 -7.61 -0.22 2.73
N VAL A 110 -7.52 -0.66 3.99
CA VAL A 110 -8.12 -1.92 4.46
C VAL A 110 -9.64 -1.90 4.26
N ARG A 111 -10.33 -0.81 4.62
CA ARG A 111 -11.80 -0.71 4.53
C ARG A 111 -12.34 -0.57 3.11
N ILE A 112 -11.57 0.02 2.19
CA ILE A 112 -12.09 0.44 0.87
C ILE A 112 -11.41 -0.30 -0.27
N VAL A 113 -10.08 -0.46 -0.24
CA VAL A 113 -9.29 -1.06 -1.33
C VAL A 113 -9.20 -2.57 -1.19
N GLY A 114 -8.80 -3.07 -0.01
CA GLY A 114 -8.53 -4.49 0.23
C GLY A 114 -7.12 -4.90 -0.22
N ASP A 115 -6.90 -6.21 -0.39
CA ASP A 115 -5.58 -6.76 -0.70
C ASP A 115 -5.29 -6.70 -2.21
N VAL A 116 -4.06 -6.31 -2.55
CA VAL A 116 -3.59 -6.16 -3.93
C VAL A 116 -2.32 -6.97 -4.12
N TRP A 117 -2.28 -7.74 -5.21
CA TRP A 117 -1.14 -8.55 -5.64
C TRP A 117 -1.01 -8.48 -7.16
N LEU A 118 -0.19 -7.57 -7.67
CA LEU A 118 0.03 -7.41 -9.12
C LEU A 118 1.19 -8.26 -9.66
N VAL A 119 1.87 -9.04 -8.82
CA VAL A 119 2.94 -9.95 -9.29
C VAL A 119 2.38 -10.95 -10.29
N GLY A 120 3.13 -11.14 -11.38
CA GLY A 120 2.75 -12.00 -12.47
C GLY A 120 3.65 -11.84 -13.69
N THR A 121 3.25 -12.49 -14.78
CA THR A 121 3.99 -12.52 -16.04
C THR A 121 3.18 -11.95 -17.19
N HIS A 122 3.77 -11.02 -17.94
CA HIS A 122 3.16 -10.45 -19.14
C HIS A 122 3.73 -11.11 -20.40
N PRO A 123 2.90 -11.52 -21.39
CA PRO A 123 3.37 -12.22 -22.59
C PRO A 123 4.29 -11.41 -23.51
N LYS A 124 4.31 -10.07 -23.35
CA LYS A 124 5.17 -9.14 -24.11
C LYS A 124 6.16 -8.38 -23.26
N TRP A 125 6.26 -8.68 -21.96
CA TRP A 125 7.17 -8.02 -21.04
C TRP A 125 7.62 -9.07 -20.03
N GLU A 126 8.71 -9.74 -20.36
CA GLU A 126 9.20 -10.92 -19.63
C GLU A 126 9.66 -10.53 -18.23
N ALA A 127 10.30 -9.37 -18.11
CA ALA A 127 10.76 -8.80 -16.85
C ALA A 127 9.66 -8.11 -16.02
N SER A 128 8.37 -8.38 -16.25
CA SER A 128 7.28 -7.68 -15.55
C SER A 128 7.29 -7.86 -14.03
N ALA A 129 7.75 -9.01 -13.54
CA ALA A 129 7.86 -9.29 -12.10
C ALA A 129 9.03 -8.52 -11.44
N ALA A 130 10.14 -8.35 -12.15
CA ALA A 130 11.27 -7.49 -11.73
C ALA A 130 10.96 -5.99 -11.75
N ALA A 131 9.79 -5.58 -12.27
CA ALA A 131 9.39 -4.19 -12.36
C ALA A 131 8.71 -3.65 -11.08
N ASP A 132 8.87 -4.39 -9.98
CA ASP A 132 8.35 -4.12 -8.64
C ASP A 132 6.82 -3.92 -8.56
N PRO A 133 6.00 -4.82 -9.15
CA PRO A 133 4.55 -4.67 -9.19
C PRO A 133 3.94 -4.36 -7.81
N LEU A 134 2.89 -3.53 -7.79
CA LEU A 134 2.21 -3.16 -6.56
C LEU A 134 1.72 -4.42 -5.82
N VAL A 135 2.15 -4.53 -4.58
CA VAL A 135 1.62 -5.47 -3.60
C VAL A 135 1.27 -4.67 -2.36
N PHE A 136 0.11 -4.94 -1.78
CA PHE A 136 -0.28 -4.46 -0.46
C PHE A 136 -1.27 -5.46 0.11
N GLU A 137 -0.80 -6.31 1.01
CA GLU A 137 -1.61 -7.34 1.66
C GLU A 137 -1.62 -7.13 3.18
N VAL A 138 -2.81 -7.19 3.75
CA VAL A 138 -3.05 -7.11 5.20
C VAL A 138 -3.88 -8.31 5.68
N GLU A 139 -4.76 -8.84 4.83
CA GLU A 139 -5.65 -9.93 5.22
C GLU A 139 -5.33 -11.28 4.58
N ARG A 140 -4.82 -11.27 3.35
CA ARG A 140 -4.50 -12.48 2.58
C ARG A 140 -3.06 -12.91 2.86
N GLY A 141 -2.92 -14.11 3.42
CA GLY A 141 -1.62 -14.75 3.62
C GLY A 141 -1.49 -16.07 2.89
N SER A 142 -0.26 -16.40 2.48
CA SER A 142 0.09 -17.71 1.92
C SER A 142 0.23 -18.75 3.03
N GLY A 143 -0.80 -19.57 3.28
CA GLY A 143 -0.63 -20.87 3.95
C GLY A 143 -0.55 -20.91 5.49
N GLY A 144 -0.81 -19.80 6.19
CA GLY A 144 -0.84 -19.77 7.67
C GLY A 144 -1.59 -18.59 8.30
N GLY A 145 -2.19 -17.70 7.51
CA GLY A 145 -2.86 -16.49 8.00
C GLY A 145 -1.87 -15.35 8.24
N LEU A 146 -2.07 -14.22 7.54
CA LEU A 146 -1.14 -13.07 7.60
C LEU A 146 -1.07 -12.44 9.00
N ARG A 147 -2.12 -12.61 9.82
CA ARG A 147 -2.18 -12.11 11.20
C ARG A 147 -1.15 -12.79 12.11
N GLU A 148 -1.06 -14.12 12.04
CA GLU A 148 -0.09 -14.88 12.84
C GLU A 148 1.33 -14.44 12.48
N TYR A 149 1.62 -14.29 11.18
CA TYR A 149 2.88 -13.75 10.69
C TYR A 149 3.18 -12.35 11.25
N PHE A 150 2.23 -11.41 11.19
CA PHE A 150 2.45 -10.06 11.73
C PHE A 150 2.64 -10.04 13.26
N GLU A 151 1.94 -10.90 14.00
CA GLU A 151 2.09 -11.04 15.44
C GLU A 151 3.48 -11.60 15.81
N GLU A 152 3.97 -12.59 15.05
CA GLU A 152 5.32 -13.14 15.20
C GLU A 152 6.41 -12.10 14.92
N GLU A 153 6.31 -11.37 13.80
CA GLU A 153 7.25 -10.30 13.44
C GLU A 153 7.27 -9.19 14.51
N TRP A 154 6.11 -8.82 15.05
CA TRP A 154 6.02 -7.82 16.12
C TRP A 154 6.58 -8.31 17.44
N ALA A 155 6.30 -9.55 17.84
CA ALA A 155 6.89 -10.15 19.03
C ALA A 155 8.43 -10.17 18.91
N GLY A 156 8.95 -10.59 17.75
CA GLY A 156 10.40 -10.58 17.46
C GLY A 156 11.00 -9.18 17.57
N HIS A 157 10.35 -8.17 16.98
CA HIS A 157 10.81 -6.78 17.13
C HIS A 157 10.76 -6.34 18.61
N GLN A 158 9.70 -6.66 19.35
CA GLN A 158 9.60 -6.27 20.76
C GLN A 158 10.70 -6.89 21.62
N GLU A 159 11.13 -8.10 21.31
CA GLU A 159 12.28 -8.74 21.96
C GLU A 159 13.59 -8.03 21.59
N TRP A 160 13.84 -7.82 20.29
CA TRP A 160 15.03 -7.09 19.84
C TRP A 160 15.14 -5.69 20.45
N ARG A 161 14.02 -4.95 20.51
CA ARG A 161 13.97 -3.61 21.14
C ARG A 161 14.29 -3.63 22.63
N LYS A 162 14.03 -4.73 23.35
CA LYS A 162 14.41 -4.87 24.77
C LYS A 162 15.90 -5.14 24.93
N GLU A 163 16.49 -5.90 24.00
CA GLU A 163 17.90 -6.28 24.03
C GLU A 163 18.80 -5.15 23.53
N GLU A 164 18.42 -4.49 22.44
CA GLU A 164 19.22 -3.49 21.72
C GLU A 164 18.36 -2.27 21.30
N PRO A 165 17.91 -1.44 22.26
CA PRO A 165 16.95 -0.37 22.02
C PRO A 165 17.45 0.71 21.04
N ASP A 166 18.76 0.93 20.95
CA ASP A 166 19.37 1.94 20.08
C ASP A 166 19.50 1.43 18.62
N GLU A 167 19.40 0.13 18.38
CA GLU A 167 19.58 -0.50 17.05
C GLU A 167 18.26 -0.97 16.43
N ALA A 168 17.29 -1.37 17.24
CA ALA A 168 16.05 -1.99 16.77
C ALA A 168 15.16 -1.08 15.89
N GLY A 169 15.30 0.24 15.98
CA GLY A 169 14.52 1.18 15.17
C GLY A 169 13.00 1.13 15.46
N LEU A 170 12.22 1.48 14.43
CA LEU A 170 10.75 1.39 14.45
C LEU A 170 10.30 0.13 13.69
N PHE A 171 9.16 -0.42 14.09
CA PHE A 171 8.60 -1.60 13.45
C PHE A 171 8.03 -1.27 12.07
N VAL A 172 8.25 -2.18 11.12
CA VAL A 172 7.70 -2.10 9.77
C VAL A 172 6.74 -3.26 9.60
N LEU A 173 5.44 -2.97 9.52
CA LEU A 173 4.41 -3.96 9.22
C LEU A 173 4.59 -4.43 7.77
N PRO A 174 4.93 -5.71 7.52
CA PRO A 174 5.34 -6.19 6.21
C PRO A 174 4.15 -6.40 5.27
N THR A 175 3.71 -5.33 4.60
CA THR A 175 2.54 -5.36 3.70
C THR A 175 2.89 -5.76 2.26
N ALA A 176 4.17 -5.87 1.92
CA ALA A 176 4.60 -6.32 0.60
C ALA A 176 5.97 -7.02 0.63
N PRO A 177 6.21 -8.04 -0.20
CA PRO A 177 7.56 -8.51 -0.47
C PRO A 177 8.42 -7.40 -1.09
N ASP A 178 9.74 -7.53 -1.03
CA ASP A 178 10.63 -6.65 -1.80
C ASP A 178 10.61 -6.99 -3.30
N MET A 179 11.23 -6.12 -4.11
CA MET A 179 11.30 -6.30 -5.55
C MET A 179 11.93 -7.64 -5.97
N LEU A 180 12.95 -8.12 -5.24
CA LEU A 180 13.63 -9.38 -5.56
C LEU A 180 12.70 -10.58 -5.30
N HIS A 181 12.04 -10.62 -4.15
CA HIS A 181 11.09 -11.68 -3.85
C HIS A 181 9.90 -11.65 -4.81
N LYS A 182 9.43 -10.48 -5.24
CA LYS A 182 8.38 -10.38 -6.28
C LYS A 182 8.79 -11.04 -7.60
N ASP A 183 10.08 -11.03 -7.92
CA ASP A 183 10.68 -11.73 -9.08
C ASP A 183 11.13 -13.17 -8.77
N ASN A 184 10.64 -13.76 -7.68
CA ASN A 184 11.02 -15.10 -7.20
C ASN A 184 12.55 -15.27 -7.01
N THR A 185 13.22 -14.18 -6.63
CA THR A 185 14.65 -14.16 -6.30
C THR A 185 14.80 -13.93 -4.80
N SER A 186 15.73 -14.63 -4.16
CA SER A 186 16.03 -14.38 -2.74
C SER A 186 16.51 -12.94 -2.55
N GLY A 187 15.78 -12.20 -1.74
CA GLY A 187 15.92 -10.76 -1.58
C GLY A 187 16.25 -10.29 -0.17
N GLY A 188 16.07 -8.99 0.05
CA GLY A 188 16.12 -8.33 1.35
C GLY A 188 14.81 -8.44 2.12
N GLY A 189 14.69 -7.62 3.17
CA GLY A 189 13.49 -7.54 3.99
C GLY A 189 12.29 -6.97 3.24
N PRO A 190 11.05 -7.28 3.68
CA PRO A 190 9.82 -6.81 3.06
C PRO A 190 9.68 -5.29 3.10
N TYR A 191 8.84 -4.76 2.21
CA TYR A 191 8.37 -3.38 2.28
C TYR A 191 7.13 -3.30 3.17
N GLY A 192 6.86 -2.11 3.72
CA GLY A 192 5.77 -2.01 4.67
C GLY A 192 5.48 -0.64 5.24
N ILE A 193 4.61 -0.63 6.24
CA ILE A 193 4.19 0.58 6.95
C ILE A 193 4.92 0.68 8.27
N VAL A 194 5.52 1.82 8.56
CA VAL A 194 6.14 2.08 9.86
C VAL A 194 5.06 2.26 10.93
N LEU A 195 5.13 1.50 12.02
CA LEU A 195 4.17 1.53 13.13
C LEU A 195 4.86 1.57 14.51
N PRO A 196 4.17 2.07 15.55
CA PRO A 196 2.88 2.79 15.50
C PRO A 196 3.02 4.18 14.89
N ASP A 197 1.93 4.69 14.30
CA ASP A 197 1.86 6.03 13.70
C ASP A 197 0.43 6.57 13.74
N ASP A 198 0.24 7.73 14.36
CA ASP A 198 -1.04 8.39 14.54
C ASP A 198 -1.34 9.46 13.47
N ALA A 199 -0.47 9.63 12.48
CA ALA A 199 -0.68 10.56 11.37
C ALA A 199 -1.84 10.17 10.43
N ALA A 200 -2.20 11.09 9.54
CA ALA A 200 -3.17 10.81 8.49
C ALA A 200 -2.55 9.92 7.39
N ASP A 201 -1.42 10.35 6.84
CA ASP A 201 -0.68 9.58 5.84
C ASP A 201 0.43 8.77 6.51
N ALA A 202 0.55 7.52 6.12
CA ALA A 202 1.52 6.59 6.66
C ALA A 202 2.92 6.86 6.13
N LEU A 203 3.94 6.51 6.90
CA LEU A 203 5.30 6.37 6.39
C LEU A 203 5.49 4.96 5.80
N PHE A 204 5.73 4.88 4.49
CA PHE A 204 6.03 3.64 3.78
C PHE A 204 7.54 3.42 3.75
N SER A 205 7.98 2.27 4.26
CA SER A 205 9.37 1.82 4.27
C SER A 205 9.61 0.82 3.15
N TRP A 206 10.51 1.16 2.25
CA TRP A 206 11.06 0.26 1.23
C TRP A 206 12.59 0.40 1.25
N GLU A 207 13.26 0.81 0.18
CA GLU A 207 14.69 1.20 0.21
C GLU A 207 14.94 2.49 1.02
N THR A 208 13.95 3.37 1.02
CA THR A 208 13.93 4.60 1.82
C THR A 208 12.53 4.80 2.41
N THR A 209 12.37 5.72 3.35
CA THR A 209 11.07 6.05 3.90
C THR A 209 10.44 7.24 3.17
N MET A 210 9.16 7.13 2.82
CA MET A 210 8.41 8.22 2.18
C MET A 210 6.91 8.15 2.52
N PRO A 211 6.14 9.25 2.38
CA PRO A 211 4.70 9.21 2.61
C PRO A 211 4.01 8.21 1.68
N PHE A 212 3.09 7.41 2.21
CA PHE A 212 2.45 6.32 1.50
C PHE A 212 1.66 6.79 0.29
N VAL A 213 0.96 7.92 0.39
CA VAL A 213 0.27 8.52 -0.78
C VAL A 213 1.26 8.93 -1.87
N SER A 214 2.45 9.42 -1.49
CA SER A 214 3.49 9.77 -2.47
C SER A 214 4.04 8.50 -3.14
N TYR A 215 4.23 7.42 -2.40
CA TYR A 215 4.62 6.12 -2.95
C TYR A 215 3.56 5.61 -3.95
N LEU A 216 2.28 5.63 -3.57
CA LEU A 216 1.19 5.21 -4.45
C LEU A 216 1.08 6.08 -5.71
N ASN A 217 1.23 7.40 -5.60
CA ASN A 217 1.25 8.29 -6.76
C ASN A 217 2.40 7.94 -7.72
N TRP A 218 3.59 7.59 -7.22
CA TRP A 218 4.71 7.11 -8.03
C TRP A 218 4.40 5.77 -8.71
N VAL A 219 3.85 4.81 -7.97
CA VAL A 219 3.44 3.50 -8.50
C VAL A 219 2.37 3.65 -9.59
N PHE A 220 1.33 4.44 -9.36
CA PHE A 220 0.25 4.66 -10.33
C PHE A 220 0.70 5.51 -11.52
N ALA A 221 1.63 6.45 -11.36
CA ALA A 221 2.26 7.14 -12.48
C ALA A 221 3.03 6.18 -13.42
N ASN A 222 3.47 5.04 -12.88
CA ASN A 222 4.08 3.95 -13.65
C ASN A 222 3.14 2.74 -13.81
N ALA A 223 1.84 2.98 -13.71
CA ALA A 223 0.78 2.02 -13.99
C ALA A 223 0.83 0.71 -13.18
N GLY A 224 1.25 0.80 -11.91
CA GLY A 224 1.30 -0.34 -10.99
C GLY A 224 2.66 -1.04 -10.93
N PHE A 225 3.64 -0.62 -11.74
CA PHE A 225 4.98 -1.17 -11.78
C PHE A 225 5.93 0.01 -11.72
N PRO A 226 6.59 0.34 -10.62
CA PRO A 226 7.41 1.54 -10.51
C PRO A 226 8.84 1.38 -11.08
N TRP A 227 9.38 0.16 -11.18
CA TRP A 227 10.81 -0.03 -11.47
C TRP A 227 11.14 -0.20 -12.95
N ASP A 228 12.09 0.56 -13.49
CA ASP A 228 12.53 0.40 -14.89
C ASP A 228 13.38 -0.86 -15.06
N THR A 229 12.98 -1.74 -15.97
CA THR A 229 13.65 -3.02 -16.26
C THR A 229 14.51 -2.95 -17.51
N GLY A 230 14.38 -1.87 -18.31
CA GLY A 230 15.05 -1.74 -19.61
C GLY A 230 14.49 -2.64 -20.71
N ASP A 231 13.41 -3.38 -20.45
CA ASP A 231 12.72 -4.23 -21.44
C ASP A 231 11.96 -3.35 -22.44
N GLU A 232 12.10 -3.62 -23.75
CA GLU A 232 11.44 -2.85 -24.81
C GLU A 232 9.90 -2.84 -24.69
N GLY A 233 9.30 -3.93 -24.21
CA GLY A 233 7.85 -4.07 -24.05
C GLY A 233 7.27 -3.28 -22.88
N GLN A 234 8.10 -2.89 -21.91
CA GLN A 234 7.68 -2.20 -20.69
C GLN A 234 6.97 -0.88 -20.97
N TYR A 235 7.53 -0.06 -21.86
CA TYR A 235 7.01 1.28 -22.14
C TYR A 235 5.59 1.22 -22.73
N GLU A 236 5.37 0.35 -23.74
CA GLU A 236 4.07 0.21 -24.40
C GLU A 236 3.00 -0.29 -23.42
N VAL A 237 3.35 -1.28 -22.59
CA VAL A 237 2.46 -1.82 -21.56
C VAL A 237 2.10 -0.74 -20.54
N ARG A 238 3.08 -0.09 -19.91
CA ARG A 238 2.84 0.97 -18.92
C ARG A 238 2.03 2.13 -19.47
N TYR A 239 2.36 2.62 -20.67
CA TYR A 239 1.67 3.75 -21.28
C TYR A 239 0.17 3.50 -21.42
N ARG A 240 -0.19 2.29 -21.86
CA ARG A 240 -1.59 1.87 -22.02
C ARG A 240 -2.27 1.63 -20.67
N LEU A 241 -1.60 0.96 -19.73
CA LEU A 241 -2.15 0.73 -18.39
C LEU A 241 -2.38 2.04 -17.63
N GLY A 242 -1.54 3.05 -17.85
CA GLY A 242 -1.61 4.35 -17.18
C GLY A 242 -2.78 5.26 -17.61
N GLN A 243 -3.44 4.97 -18.74
CA GLN A 243 -4.48 5.86 -19.27
C GLN A 243 -5.71 5.95 -18.35
N GLY A 244 -6.07 7.14 -17.91
CA GLY A 244 -7.25 7.34 -17.06
C GLY A 244 -7.06 6.94 -15.60
N LEU A 245 -5.84 6.61 -15.17
CA LEU A 245 -5.54 6.51 -13.73
C LEU A 245 -5.67 7.88 -13.07
N LEU A 246 -6.13 7.85 -11.84
CA LEU A 246 -6.44 9.01 -11.02
C LEU A 246 -5.27 9.32 -10.09
N GLY A 247 -4.81 10.58 -10.07
CA GLY A 247 -3.86 11.05 -9.05
C GLY A 247 -4.51 11.07 -7.66
N LEU A 248 -3.73 10.74 -6.64
CA LEU A 248 -4.14 10.63 -5.25
C LEU A 248 -3.82 11.89 -4.44
#